data_AF-A0A2N8TTK3-F1
#
_entry.id   AF-A0A2N8TTK3-F1
#
_cell.length_a   1.000
_cell.length_b   1.000
_cell.length_c   1.000
_cell.angle_alpha   90.00
_cell.angle_beta   90.00
_cell.angle_gamma   90.00
#
_symmetry.space_group_name_H-M   'P 1'
#
loop_
_entity.id
_entity.type
_entity.pdbx_description
1 polymer ?
#
loop_
_entity_poly.entity_id
_entity_poly.type
_entity_poly.pdbx_seq_one_letter_code
_entity_poly.pdbx_strand_id
1 'polypeptide(L)'
;MSTIEEPTPARPWRPEDGPPPEVWTWPHGDRPALEVRSAGKWRYAPVMARQNWADGTVRYQVEVDLHGTTSVTARTYVWPHPGLRVAHGSGSEPSRGVQERKQGDMPQAPHRRAQPGT
;
A
#
# COMPACT_ATOMS: atom_id res chain seq x y z
N MET A 1 29.85 0.75 -10.57
CA MET A 1 28.82 1.16 -9.59
C MET A 1 27.49 0.66 -10.12
N SER A 2 26.87 -0.33 -9.48
CA SER A 2 25.60 -0.90 -9.96
C SER A 2 24.47 0.07 -9.68
N THR A 3 23.98 0.76 -10.71
CA THR A 3 22.80 1.61 -10.62
C THR A 3 21.58 0.70 -10.47
N ILE A 4 21.05 0.60 -9.26
CA ILE A 4 19.82 -0.14 -9.00
C ILE A 4 18.66 0.60 -9.69
N GLU A 5 17.93 -0.11 -10.56
CA GLU A 5 16.76 0.43 -11.25
C GLU A 5 15.65 0.80 -10.26
N GLU A 6 15.11 2.02 -10.41
CA GLU A 6 13.99 2.49 -9.59
C GLU A 6 12.69 1.83 -10.07
N PRO A 7 11.84 1.33 -9.16
CA PRO A 7 10.61 0.66 -9.54
C PRO A 7 9.60 1.66 -10.10
N THR A 8 8.98 1.31 -11.22
CA THR A 8 7.88 2.09 -11.79
C THR A 8 6.54 1.65 -11.17
N PRO A 9 5.66 2.59 -10.75
CA PRO A 9 4.34 2.24 -10.26
C PRO A 9 3.53 1.48 -11.31
N ALA A 10 2.97 0.34 -10.91
CA ALA A 10 2.03 -0.43 -11.72
C ALA A 10 0.72 0.35 -11.89
N ARG A 11 0.11 0.20 -13.07
CA ARG A 11 -1.23 0.73 -13.32
C ARG A 11 -2.28 0.05 -12.42
N PRO A 12 -3.40 0.72 -12.11
CA PRO A 12 -4.56 0.09 -11.48
C PRO A 12 -5.10 -1.07 -12.33
N TRP A 13 -5.76 -2.03 -11.66
CA TRP A 13 -6.44 -3.14 -12.35
C TRP A 13 -7.58 -2.63 -13.22
N ARG A 14 -7.78 -3.31 -14.36
CA ARG A 14 -8.90 -3.11 -15.26
C ARG A 14 -9.54 -4.46 -15.62
N PRO A 15 -10.84 -4.50 -15.97
CA PRO A 15 -11.51 -5.74 -16.37
C PRO A 15 -10.83 -6.49 -17.54
N GLU A 16 -10.11 -5.76 -18.41
CA GLU A 16 -9.31 -6.31 -19.51
C GLU A 16 -8.12 -7.18 -19.05
N ASP A 17 -7.71 -7.05 -17.78
CA ASP A 17 -6.58 -7.78 -17.19
C ASP A 17 -6.96 -9.16 -16.64
N GLY A 18 -8.23 -9.56 -16.82
CA GLY A 18 -8.79 -10.78 -16.26
C GLY A 18 -9.52 -10.55 -14.94
N PRO A 19 -9.78 -11.61 -14.15
CA PRO A 19 -10.45 -11.50 -12.86
C PRO A 19 -9.81 -10.46 -11.92
N PRO A 20 -10.60 -9.84 -11.02
CA PRO A 20 -10.07 -8.89 -10.05
C PRO A 20 -8.98 -9.55 -9.19
N PRO A 21 -7.92 -8.80 -8.82
CA PRO A 21 -6.84 -9.35 -8.04
C PRO A 21 -7.33 -9.75 -6.65
N GLU A 22 -6.76 -10.83 -6.12
CA GLU A 22 -6.98 -11.21 -4.74
C GLU A 22 -6.21 -10.25 -3.83
N VAL A 23 -6.92 -9.56 -2.94
CA VAL A 23 -6.34 -8.55 -2.05
C VAL A 23 -6.19 -9.09 -0.64
N TRP A 24 -5.00 -8.90 -0.09
CA TRP A 24 -4.61 -9.30 1.26
C TRP A 24 -4.14 -8.07 2.03
N THR A 25 -4.62 -7.90 3.25
CA THR A 25 -4.27 -6.77 4.11
C THR A 25 -3.87 -7.25 5.50
N TRP A 26 -3.10 -6.42 6.20
CA TRP A 26 -2.64 -6.70 7.56
C TRP A 26 -3.38 -5.83 8.57
N PRO A 27 -3.46 -6.28 9.85
CA PRO A 27 -3.88 -5.42 10.95
C PRO A 27 -3.11 -4.11 10.96
N HIS A 28 -3.78 -3.01 11.32
CA HIS A 28 -3.20 -1.66 11.25
C HIS A 28 -1.88 -1.52 12.05
N GLY A 29 -1.71 -2.27 13.14
CA GLY A 29 -0.53 -2.22 14.00
C GLY A 29 0.60 -3.20 13.65
N ASP A 30 0.40 -4.08 12.68
CA ASP A 30 1.39 -5.13 12.33
C ASP A 30 1.50 -5.30 10.81
N ARG A 31 1.61 -4.17 10.10
CA ARG A 31 1.83 -4.18 8.66
C ARG A 31 3.31 -4.45 8.37
N PRO A 32 3.65 -5.30 7.39
CA PRO A 32 5.02 -5.37 6.90
C PRO A 32 5.38 -4.07 6.18
N ALA A 33 6.67 -3.85 5.95
CA ALA A 33 7.15 -2.71 5.19
C ALA A 33 8.20 -3.12 4.16
N LEU A 34 8.20 -2.40 3.04
CA LEU A 34 9.23 -2.47 2.02
C LEU A 34 10.13 -1.23 2.10
N GLU A 35 11.31 -1.33 1.50
CA GLU A 35 12.10 -0.19 1.09
C GLU A 35 12.01 -0.04 -0.44
N VAL A 36 11.63 1.15 -0.87
CA VAL A 36 11.50 1.53 -2.28
C VAL A 36 12.69 2.42 -2.67
N ARG A 37 13.38 2.08 -3.75
CA ARG A 37 14.44 2.93 -4.30
C ARG A 37 13.81 4.13 -5.01
N SER A 38 14.09 5.35 -4.55
CA SER A 38 13.60 6.59 -5.15
C SER A 38 14.62 7.71 -5.00
N ALA A 39 14.88 8.45 -6.08
CA ALA A 39 15.91 9.48 -6.16
C ALA A 39 17.28 9.01 -5.61
N GLY A 40 17.68 7.79 -5.93
CA GLY A 40 18.95 7.21 -5.50
C GLY A 40 19.05 6.93 -3.99
N LYS A 41 17.92 6.87 -3.26
CA LYS A 41 17.87 6.49 -1.84
C LYS A 41 16.84 5.39 -1.60
N TRP A 42 17.05 4.59 -0.57
CA TRP A 42 16.03 3.66 -0.08
C TRP A 42 15.05 4.43 0.81
N ARG A 43 13.75 4.25 0.56
CA ARG A 43 12.67 4.92 1.28
C ARG A 43 11.78 3.89 1.93
N TYR A 44 11.58 4.04 3.24
CA TYR A 44 10.67 3.19 4.00
C TYR A 44 9.24 3.37 3.51
N ALA A 45 8.54 2.25 3.29
CA ALA A 45 7.21 2.24 2.72
C ALA A 45 6.35 1.13 3.36
N PRO A 46 5.45 1.47 4.31
CA PRO A 46 4.50 0.52 4.87
C PRO A 46 3.64 -0.12 3.77
N VAL A 47 3.46 -1.43 3.85
CA VAL A 47 2.59 -2.18 2.93
C VAL A 47 1.14 -2.04 3.40
N MET A 48 0.31 -1.49 2.52
CA MET A 48 -1.13 -1.37 2.72
C MET A 48 -1.86 -2.64 2.30
N ALA A 49 -1.44 -3.22 1.17
CA ALA A 49 -2.05 -4.42 0.62
C ALA A 49 -1.09 -5.22 -0.25
N ARG A 50 -1.29 -6.52 -0.29
CA ARG A 50 -0.73 -7.44 -1.29
C ARG A 50 -1.83 -7.83 -2.26
N GLN A 51 -1.53 -7.79 -3.54
CA GLN A 51 -2.46 -8.12 -4.62
C GLN A 51 -1.87 -9.28 -5.43
N ASN A 52 -2.58 -10.40 -5.51
CA ASN A 52 -2.24 -11.48 -6.44
C ASN A 52 -3.11 -11.30 -7.68
N TRP A 53 -2.48 -10.97 -8.81
CA TRP A 53 -3.16 -10.71 -10.08
C TRP A 53 -3.32 -12.01 -10.89
N ALA A 54 -4.29 -12.02 -11.81
CA ALA A 54 -4.58 -13.19 -12.65
C ALA A 54 -3.43 -13.56 -13.60
N ASP A 55 -2.54 -12.62 -13.91
CA ASP A 55 -1.31 -12.82 -14.67
C ASP A 55 -0.21 -13.55 -13.88
N GLY A 56 -0.48 -13.91 -12.61
CA GLY A 56 0.47 -14.56 -11.71
C GLY A 56 1.43 -13.58 -11.03
N THR A 57 1.31 -12.28 -11.30
CA THR A 57 2.16 -11.27 -10.65
C THR A 57 1.65 -10.94 -9.25
N VAL A 58 2.59 -10.75 -8.33
CA VAL A 58 2.30 -10.18 -7.00
C VAL A 58 2.63 -8.71 -7.04
N ARG A 59 1.71 -7.89 -6.54
CA ARG A 59 1.90 -6.44 -6.46
C ARG A 59 1.63 -5.95 -5.05
N TYR A 60 2.51 -5.10 -4.54
CA TYR A 60 2.36 -4.50 -3.22
C TYR A 60 1.95 -3.04 -3.36
N GLN A 61 0.84 -2.68 -2.71
CA GLN A 61 0.45 -1.30 -2.52
C GLN A 61 1.11 -0.79 -1.24
N VAL A 62 1.85 0.30 -1.35
CA VAL A 62 2.62 0.91 -0.26
C VAL A 62 2.32 2.40 -0.15
N GLU A 63 2.51 2.93 1.03
CA GLU A 63 2.56 4.37 1.29
C GLU A 63 4.02 4.81 1.32
N VAL A 64 4.45 5.73 0.45
CA VAL A 64 5.85 6.13 0.34
C VAL A 64 6.01 7.64 0.14
N ASP A 65 6.99 8.22 0.83
CA ASP A 65 7.49 9.57 0.56
C ASP A 65 8.64 9.49 -0.47
N LEU A 66 8.32 9.83 -1.72
CA LEU A 66 9.24 9.70 -2.86
C LEU A 66 10.40 10.70 -2.81
N HIS A 67 10.18 11.88 -2.23
CA HIS A 67 11.12 12.99 -2.26
C HIS A 67 11.78 13.28 -0.90
N GLY A 68 11.27 12.71 0.20
CA GLY A 68 11.71 13.05 1.55
C GLY A 68 11.13 14.37 2.05
N THR A 69 9.98 14.76 1.51
CA THR A 69 9.31 16.06 1.78
C THR A 69 8.12 15.91 2.71
N THR A 70 7.99 14.77 3.40
CA THR A 70 6.86 14.33 4.26
C THR A 70 5.52 14.10 3.54
N SER A 71 5.49 14.28 2.22
CA SER A 71 4.31 14.01 1.39
C SER A 71 4.26 12.54 1.00
N VAL A 72 3.42 11.77 1.69
CA VAL A 72 3.24 10.34 1.45
C VAL A 72 2.21 10.11 0.36
N THR A 73 2.52 9.23 -0.60
CA THR A 73 1.61 8.83 -1.67
C THR A 73 1.46 7.32 -1.75
N ALA A 74 0.25 6.85 -2.09
CA ALA A 74 -0.01 5.44 -2.31
C ALA A 74 0.49 5.02 -3.71
N ARG A 75 1.35 4.01 -3.78
CA ARG A 75 1.88 3.42 -5.02
C ARG A 75 1.77 1.92 -4.99
N THR A 76 1.50 1.31 -6.14
CA THR A 76 1.50 -0.14 -6.31
C THR A 76 2.71 -0.53 -7.13
N TYR A 77 3.50 -1.50 -6.66
CA TYR A 77 4.68 -1.98 -7.39
C TYR A 77 4.62 -3.48 -7.61
N VAL A 78 5.13 -3.94 -8.76
CA VAL A 78 5.29 -5.35 -9.07
C VAL A 78 6.45 -5.93 -8.26
N TRP A 79 6.27 -7.13 -7.72
CA TRP A 79 7.27 -7.87 -6.99
C TRP A 79 7.60 -9.21 -7.67
N PRO A 80 8.88 -9.65 -7.69
CA PRO A 80 10.07 -8.94 -7.19
C PRO A 80 10.58 -7.86 -8.16
N HIS A 81 11.28 -6.85 -7.64
CA HIS A 81 11.94 -5.82 -8.44
C HIS A 81 13.27 -5.41 -7.77
N PRO A 82 14.37 -5.15 -8.51
CA PRO A 82 15.67 -4.78 -7.92
C PRO A 82 15.63 -3.53 -7.03
N GLY A 83 14.78 -2.57 -7.37
CA GLY A 83 14.50 -1.36 -6.60
C GLY A 83 13.50 -1.53 -5.44
N LEU A 84 13.17 -2.77 -5.06
CA LEU A 84 12.34 -3.08 -3.89
C LEU A 84 13.05 -4.12 -3.02
N ARG A 85 12.98 -3.94 -1.70
CA ARG A 85 13.42 -4.96 -0.74
C ARG A 85 12.56 -4.94 0.51
N VAL A 86 12.60 -6.03 1.28
CA VAL A 86 11.86 -6.13 2.54
C VAL A 86 12.59 -5.30 3.61
N ALA A 87 11.88 -4.36 4.23
CA ALA A 87 12.39 -3.63 5.39
C ALA A 87 12.21 -4.48 6.65
N HIS A 88 10.98 -4.95 6.87
CA HIS A 88 10.63 -5.94 7.88
C HIS A 88 9.36 -6.70 7.48
N GLY A 89 9.26 -7.93 7.96
CA GLY A 89 8.04 -8.73 7.85
C GLY A 89 6.97 -8.29 8.85
N SER A 90 5.84 -8.99 8.81
CA SER A 90 4.79 -8.95 9.84
C SER A 90 4.80 -10.28 10.58
N GLY A 91 4.53 -10.25 11.88
CA GLY A 91 4.34 -11.46 12.70
C GLY A 91 2.94 -12.07 12.53
N SER A 92 2.02 -11.34 11.92
CA SER A 92 0.64 -11.72 11.68
C SER A 92 0.43 -12.24 10.26
N GLU A 93 -0.43 -13.24 10.12
CA GLU A 93 -0.92 -13.64 8.82
C GLU A 93 -1.82 -12.53 8.22
N PRO A 94 -1.66 -12.18 6.94
CA PRO A 94 -2.57 -11.26 6.29
C PRO A 94 -3.97 -11.87 6.16
N SER A 95 -4.99 -11.05 6.33
CA SER A 95 -6.38 -11.43 6.08
C SER A 95 -6.76 -11.14 4.63
N ARG A 96 -7.52 -12.05 4.01
CA ARG A 96 -8.10 -11.83 2.68
C ARG A 96 -9.17 -10.74 2.79
N GLY A 97 -8.91 -9.59 2.16
CA GLY A 97 -9.86 -8.49 2.11
C GLY A 97 -10.90 -8.74 1.02
N VAL A 98 -12.07 -9.26 1.37
CA VAL A 98 -13.27 -9.03 0.55
C VAL A 98 -13.84 -7.69 0.99
N GLN A 99 -13.52 -6.61 0.29
CA GLN A 99 -14.32 -5.37 0.35
C GLN A 99 -14.45 -4.75 -1.04
N GLU A 100 -15.31 -5.36 -1.84
CA GLU A 100 -16.24 -4.54 -2.63
C GLU A 100 -17.01 -3.65 -1.65
N ARG A 101 -16.99 -2.34 -1.88
CA ARG A 101 -17.73 -1.29 -1.16
C ARG A 101 -17.22 -0.93 0.24
N LYS A 102 -16.25 -0.03 0.31
CA LYS A 102 -16.20 1.12 1.24
C LYS A 102 -14.99 2.02 0.91
N GLN A 103 -14.96 2.55 -0.30
CA GLN A 103 -14.19 3.77 -0.59
C GLN A 103 -15.20 4.92 -0.57
N GLY A 104 -15.29 5.63 0.55
CA GLY A 104 -16.11 6.84 0.66
C GLY A 104 -17.15 6.91 1.78
N ASP A 105 -16.95 6.28 2.95
CA ASP A 105 -17.61 6.75 4.17
C ASP A 105 -16.56 7.39 5.08
N MET A 106 -16.44 8.71 4.94
CA MET A 106 -15.69 9.57 5.85
C MET A 106 -16.32 9.39 7.24
N PRO A 107 -15.60 8.98 8.29
CA PRO A 107 -16.14 9.11 9.64
C PRO A 107 -16.32 10.61 9.91
N GLN A 108 -17.57 11.11 9.85
CA GLN A 108 -17.88 12.42 10.38
C GLN A 108 -17.44 12.44 11.84
N ALA A 109 -16.54 13.35 12.17
CA ALA A 109 -16.13 13.59 13.54
C ALA A 109 -17.40 13.77 14.40
N PRO A 110 -17.48 13.15 15.59
CA PRO A 110 -18.63 13.36 16.46
C PRO A 110 -18.67 14.84 16.83
N HIS A 111 -19.71 15.54 16.38
CA HIS A 111 -20.03 16.88 16.87
C HIS A 111 -20.24 16.79 18.38
N ARG A 112 -19.24 17.25 19.11
CA ARG A 112 -19.22 17.37 20.57
C ARG A 112 -20.46 18.16 20.99
N ARG A 113 -21.33 17.54 21.79
CA ARG A 113 -22.47 18.19 22.46
C ARG A 113 -22.03 19.51 23.10
N ALA A 114 -22.73 20.58 22.77
CA ALA A 114 -22.93 21.70 23.68
C ALA A 114 -24.41 21.71 24.08
N GLN A 115 -24.70 21.26 25.30
CA GLN A 115 -25.81 21.77 26.11
C GLN A 115 -25.16 22.65 27.17
N PRO A 116 -25.74 23.83 27.47
CA PRO A 116 -26.72 23.93 28.56
C PRO A 116 -27.96 24.76 28.15
N GLY A 117 -29.17 24.49 28.68
CA GLY A 117 -29.71 25.10 29.91
C GLY A 117 -30.20 26.53 29.61
N THR A 118 -31.48 26.90 29.71
CA THR A 118 -32.45 26.74 30.82
C THR A 118 -33.86 26.98 30.27
#